data_AF-A0A7Y0H8X4-F1
#
_entry.id   AF-A0A7Y0H8X4-F1
#
_cell.length_a   1.000
_cell.length_b   1.000
_cell.length_c   1.000
_cell.angle_alpha   90.00
_cell.angle_beta   90.00
_cell.angle_gamma   90.00
#
_symmetry.space_group_name_H-M   'P 1'
#
loop_
_entity.id
_entity.type
_entity.pdbx_description
1 polymer ?
#
loop_
_entity_poly.entity_id
_entity_poly.type
_entity_poly.pdbx_seq_one_letter_code
_entity_poly.pdbx_strand_id
1 'polypeptide(L)'
;MKNLKDKPLGSATATEDHSKVENIAVACACGRDITLSELISAYPDRKKETIEKFLPEINATMRHYEITSCIRKVHFLAQVGHESSELKYTAEILEKGKTEEKAYGGYKGRGLMQLTFIGNYEAYGLYIQKDLTGANRLELEEPKLATDSAGWYWAAGRGTNLNTFADQNDALYITASINGGFNGYEGEKTSRLRLLKNAIDALHVKACPQLEALFAAFPEVEKFNYDSYTLEKSKANDMHDMAFAWGFWHDPKSKRKGTKKDALQAKLGYSRYLELLTAKPLKAKNGRFGFKKRENMKLHVETRIKEL
;
A
#
# COMPACT_ATOMS: atom_id res chain seq x y z
N MET A 1 -48.77 61.70 10.07
CA MET A 1 -47.48 61.15 9.61
C MET A 1 -46.53 61.13 10.79
N LYS A 2 -46.19 59.94 11.30
CA LYS A 2 -45.34 59.74 12.50
C LYS A 2 -43.87 59.88 12.11
N ASN A 3 -43.14 60.80 12.74
CA ASN A 3 -41.68 60.87 12.70
C ASN A 3 -41.11 59.76 13.59
N LEU A 4 -40.41 58.80 12.98
CA LEU A 4 -39.59 57.81 13.66
C LEU A 4 -38.33 58.50 14.19
N LYS A 5 -38.12 58.45 15.51
CA LYS A 5 -36.86 58.83 16.16
C LYS A 5 -35.92 57.62 16.13
N ASP A 6 -34.71 57.84 15.64
CA ASP A 6 -33.62 56.86 15.64
C ASP A 6 -33.32 56.34 17.05
N LYS A 7 -33.33 55.02 17.19
CA LYS A 7 -32.90 54.30 18.39
C LYS A 7 -31.45 53.87 18.15
N PRO A 8 -30.48 54.16 19.04
CA PRO A 8 -29.13 53.68 18.85
C PRO A 8 -29.10 52.14 18.97
N LEU A 9 -28.49 51.49 17.99
CA LEU A 9 -28.18 50.06 18.01
C LEU A 9 -27.24 49.77 19.17
N GLY A 10 -27.60 48.80 20.01
CA GLY A 10 -26.83 48.40 21.18
C GLY A 10 -25.40 48.01 20.82
N SER A 11 -24.45 48.43 21.67
CA SER A 11 -23.06 48.02 21.60
C SER A 11 -22.94 46.53 21.92
N ALA A 12 -22.56 45.72 20.93
CA ALA A 12 -22.13 44.36 21.18
C ALA A 12 -20.74 44.39 21.83
N THR A 13 -20.65 44.00 23.09
CA THR A 13 -19.37 43.71 23.74
C THR A 13 -18.89 42.35 23.25
N ALA A 14 -17.88 42.34 22.39
CA ALA A 14 -17.14 41.13 22.05
C ALA A 14 -16.44 40.60 23.30
N THR A 15 -16.86 39.43 23.79
CA THR A 15 -16.23 38.74 24.94
C THR A 15 -15.61 37.41 24.53
N GLU A 16 -15.48 37.12 23.24
CA GLU A 16 -14.70 35.97 22.77
C GLU A 16 -13.26 36.40 22.57
N ASP A 17 -12.44 36.08 23.58
CA ASP A 17 -10.99 36.13 23.50
C ASP A 17 -10.49 35.12 22.45
N HIS A 18 -10.36 35.57 21.20
CA HIS A 18 -9.81 34.80 20.09
C HIS A 18 -8.29 34.52 20.22
N SER A 19 -7.66 34.82 21.38
CA SER A 19 -6.23 34.55 21.60
C SER A 19 -5.93 33.13 22.07
N LYS A 20 -6.93 32.32 22.43
CA LYS A 20 -6.73 30.90 22.76
C LYS A 20 -6.64 30.07 21.48
N VAL A 21 -5.49 30.14 20.83
CA VAL A 21 -5.02 29.05 19.97
C VAL A 21 -4.73 27.89 20.90
N GLU A 22 -5.67 26.94 21.03
CA GLU A 22 -5.31 25.63 21.58
C GLU A 22 -4.21 25.07 20.69
N ASN A 23 -2.99 25.02 21.21
CA ASN A 23 -1.92 24.23 20.62
C ASN A 23 -2.35 22.76 20.73
N ILE A 24 -3.18 22.30 19.80
CA ILE A 24 -3.43 20.88 19.61
C ILE A 24 -2.09 20.31 19.19
N ALA A 25 -1.41 19.63 20.12
CA ALA A 25 -0.21 18.89 19.82
C ALA A 25 -0.56 17.92 18.68
N VAL A 26 0.01 18.15 17.50
CA VAL A 26 -0.18 17.30 16.33
C VAL A 26 0.54 15.98 16.63
N ALA A 27 -0.18 15.06 17.28
CA ALA A 27 0.35 13.75 17.64
C ALA A 27 0.26 12.82 16.43
N CYS A 28 1.36 12.11 16.12
CA CYS A 28 1.36 11.06 15.12
C CYS A 28 0.27 10.00 15.38
N ALA A 29 -0.16 9.28 14.35
CA ALA A 29 -1.18 8.24 14.46
C ALA A 29 -0.65 6.90 15.03
N CYS A 30 0.51 6.89 15.67
CA CYS A 30 1.06 5.69 16.29
C CYS A 30 0.19 5.28 17.50
N GLY A 31 -0.25 4.01 17.57
CA GLY A 31 -0.98 3.47 18.72
C GLY A 31 -2.44 3.92 18.88
N ARG A 32 -2.97 4.78 18.01
CA ARG A 32 -4.38 5.24 18.03
C ARG A 32 -5.08 5.06 16.69
N ASP A 33 -6.40 5.06 16.67
CA ASP A 33 -7.16 5.12 15.42
C ASP A 33 -6.80 6.36 14.59
N ILE A 34 -6.88 6.22 13.26
CA ILE A 34 -6.76 7.36 12.35
C ILE A 34 -8.09 8.11 12.30
N THR A 35 -8.03 9.41 12.07
CA THR A 35 -9.22 10.26 11.94
C THR A 35 -9.69 10.33 10.49
N LEU A 36 -10.90 10.84 10.30
CA LEU A 36 -11.43 11.10 8.97
C LEU A 36 -10.56 12.09 8.19
N SER A 37 -10.09 13.17 8.84
CA SER A 37 -9.26 14.17 8.18
C SER A 37 -7.92 13.59 7.72
N GLU A 38 -7.30 12.74 8.53
CA GLU A 38 -6.06 12.05 8.18
C GLU A 38 -6.27 11.12 6.97
N LEU A 39 -7.37 10.37 6.94
CA LEU A 39 -7.66 9.48 5.80
C LEU A 39 -8.04 10.26 4.53
N ILE A 40 -8.72 11.40 4.64
CA ILE A 40 -8.95 12.34 3.53
C ILE A 40 -7.61 12.88 2.99
N SER A 41 -6.69 13.26 3.87
CA SER A 41 -5.36 13.72 3.46
C SER A 41 -4.52 12.61 2.83
N ALA A 42 -4.67 11.36 3.28
CA ALA A 42 -4.01 10.21 2.67
C ALA A 42 -4.55 9.90 1.25
N TYR A 43 -5.86 10.07 1.03
CA TYR A 43 -6.58 9.81 -0.22
C TYR A 43 -7.27 11.06 -0.79
N PRO A 44 -6.50 12.09 -1.20
CA PRO A 44 -7.04 13.40 -1.55
C PRO A 44 -7.88 13.39 -2.83
N ASP A 45 -7.69 12.40 -3.70
CA ASP A 45 -8.43 12.28 -4.96
C ASP A 45 -9.77 11.54 -4.78
N ARG A 46 -10.07 11.05 -3.55
CA ARG A 46 -11.27 10.29 -3.23
C ARG A 46 -12.32 11.16 -2.53
N LYS A 47 -13.56 11.02 -3.00
CA LYS A 47 -14.74 11.63 -2.35
C LYS A 47 -14.84 11.25 -0.87
N LYS A 48 -15.10 12.26 -0.05
CA LYS A 48 -15.25 12.17 1.40
C LYS A 48 -16.26 11.10 1.83
N GLU A 49 -17.40 10.98 1.16
CA GLU A 49 -18.45 10.03 1.54
C GLU A 49 -17.99 8.57 1.40
N THR A 50 -17.13 8.30 0.41
CA THR A 50 -16.50 6.98 0.27
C THR A 50 -15.55 6.72 1.42
N ILE A 51 -14.72 7.69 1.77
CA ILE A 51 -13.75 7.56 2.87
C ILE A 51 -14.46 7.36 4.20
N GLU A 52 -15.51 8.15 4.48
CA GLU A 52 -16.33 8.05 5.69
C GLU A 52 -16.91 6.64 5.87
N LYS A 53 -17.38 6.02 4.78
CA LYS A 53 -17.92 4.65 4.80
C LYS A 53 -16.89 3.62 5.28
N PHE A 54 -15.63 3.79 4.90
CA PHE A 54 -14.57 2.80 5.16
C PHE A 54 -13.76 3.07 6.42
N LEU A 55 -13.73 4.31 6.93
CA LEU A 55 -12.96 4.68 8.12
C LEU A 55 -13.16 3.73 9.32
N PRO A 56 -14.41 3.41 9.76
CA PRO A 56 -14.58 2.52 10.91
C PRO A 56 -14.01 1.12 10.67
N GLU A 57 -14.18 0.60 9.45
CA GLU A 57 -13.70 -0.74 9.06
C GLU A 57 -12.17 -0.78 8.93
N ILE A 58 -11.55 0.30 8.45
CA ILE A 58 -10.09 0.43 8.37
C ILE A 58 -9.49 0.43 9.78
N ASN A 59 -10.04 1.22 10.69
CA ASN A 59 -9.57 1.26 12.08
C ASN A 59 -9.78 -0.10 12.78
N ALA A 60 -10.94 -0.73 12.61
CA ALA A 60 -11.20 -2.07 13.14
C ALA A 60 -10.21 -3.12 12.61
N THR A 61 -9.97 -3.13 11.30
CA THR A 61 -9.01 -4.02 10.63
C THR A 61 -7.59 -3.78 11.14
N MET A 62 -7.16 -2.51 11.22
CA MET A 62 -5.81 -2.18 11.71
C MET A 62 -5.59 -2.66 13.14
N ARG A 63 -6.59 -2.54 14.02
CA ARG A 63 -6.50 -3.11 15.38
C ARG A 63 -6.43 -4.63 15.36
N HIS A 64 -7.31 -5.28 14.60
CA HIS A 64 -7.42 -6.74 14.57
C HIS A 64 -6.13 -7.41 14.08
N TYR A 65 -5.47 -6.83 13.07
CA TYR A 65 -4.25 -7.36 12.45
C TYR A 65 -2.95 -6.72 12.94
N GLU A 66 -2.99 -6.06 14.10
CA GLU A 66 -1.83 -5.42 14.76
C GLU A 66 -1.07 -4.40 13.88
N ILE A 67 -1.79 -3.71 13.00
CA ILE A 67 -1.29 -2.61 12.15
C ILE A 67 -1.36 -1.31 12.98
N THR A 68 -0.72 -1.31 14.14
CA THR A 68 -0.93 -0.29 15.18
C THR A 68 0.12 0.81 15.19
N SER A 69 1.37 0.53 14.77
CA SER A 69 2.39 1.56 14.57
C SER A 69 2.04 2.42 13.36
N CYS A 70 2.38 3.70 13.41
CA CYS A 70 2.11 4.63 12.32
C CYS A 70 2.86 4.25 11.04
N ILE A 71 4.06 3.64 11.15
CA ILE A 71 4.77 3.08 10.00
C ILE A 71 3.99 1.90 9.36
N ARG A 72 3.48 0.95 10.15
CA ARG A 72 2.62 -0.12 9.62
C ARG A 72 1.40 0.42 8.91
N LYS A 73 0.74 1.44 9.49
CA LYS A 73 -0.46 2.06 8.91
C LYS A 73 -0.20 2.70 7.56
N VAL A 74 0.87 3.50 7.42
CA VAL A 74 1.13 4.18 6.15
C VAL A 74 1.46 3.21 5.04
N HIS A 75 2.20 2.13 5.33
CA HIS A 75 2.47 1.07 4.36
C HIS A 75 1.20 0.30 3.99
N PHE A 76 0.37 -0.06 4.97
CA PHE A 76 -0.90 -0.74 4.70
C PHE A 76 -1.85 0.12 3.86
N LEU A 77 -2.05 1.40 4.23
CA LEU A 77 -2.88 2.35 3.49
C LEU A 77 -2.36 2.55 2.06
N ALA A 78 -1.05 2.67 1.86
CA ALA A 78 -0.49 2.82 0.51
C ALA A 78 -0.84 1.64 -0.41
N GLN A 79 -0.80 0.41 0.11
CA GLN A 79 -1.15 -0.79 -0.66
C GLN A 79 -2.66 -0.88 -0.89
N VAL A 80 -3.47 -0.72 0.16
CA VAL A 80 -4.94 -0.69 0.06
C VAL A 80 -5.42 0.36 -0.94
N GLY A 81 -4.91 1.59 -0.84
CA GLY A 81 -5.26 2.67 -1.74
C GLY A 81 -4.85 2.36 -3.19
N HIS A 82 -3.73 1.71 -3.43
CA HIS A 82 -3.36 1.32 -4.79
C HIS A 82 -4.32 0.25 -5.34
N GLU A 83 -4.50 -0.86 -4.61
CA GLU A 83 -5.26 -2.02 -5.09
C GLU A 83 -6.76 -1.72 -5.29
N SER A 84 -7.31 -0.78 -4.51
CA SER A 84 -8.73 -0.41 -4.56
C SER A 84 -9.02 0.91 -5.30
N SER A 85 -7.99 1.55 -5.88
CA SER A 85 -8.08 2.92 -6.41
C SER A 85 -8.66 3.91 -5.40
N GLU A 86 -8.02 3.97 -4.23
CA GLU A 86 -8.39 4.81 -3.08
C GLU A 86 -9.80 4.48 -2.61
N LEU A 87 -10.08 3.20 -2.30
CA LEU A 87 -11.35 2.68 -1.78
C LEU A 87 -12.52 2.76 -2.76
N LYS A 88 -12.26 3.12 -4.02
CA LYS A 88 -13.30 3.26 -5.06
C LYS A 88 -13.90 1.92 -5.46
N TYR A 89 -13.07 0.88 -5.52
CA TYR A 89 -13.46 -0.44 -6.01
C TYR A 89 -13.22 -1.50 -4.96
N THR A 90 -14.28 -2.20 -4.59
CA THR A 90 -14.23 -3.44 -3.78
C THR A 90 -14.36 -4.69 -4.64
N ALA A 91 -14.47 -4.55 -5.96
CA ALA A 91 -14.51 -5.65 -6.89
C ALA A 91 -13.86 -5.25 -8.22
N GLU A 92 -13.19 -6.22 -8.84
CA GLU A 92 -12.62 -6.09 -10.16
C GLU A 92 -13.70 -5.75 -11.19
N ILE A 93 -13.39 -4.81 -12.09
CA ILE A 93 -14.19 -4.50 -13.27
C ILE A 93 -13.71 -5.40 -14.41
N LEU A 94 -14.58 -6.27 -14.87
CA LEU A 94 -14.30 -7.16 -16.00
C LEU A 94 -14.46 -6.42 -17.33
N GLU A 95 -13.68 -6.87 -18.32
CA GLU A 95 -13.85 -6.44 -19.70
C GLU A 95 -15.25 -6.78 -20.23
N LYS A 96 -15.77 -5.93 -21.12
CA LYS A 96 -17.11 -6.10 -21.70
C LYS A 96 -17.23 -7.48 -22.37
N GLY A 97 -18.25 -8.25 -21.96
CA GLY A 97 -18.54 -9.58 -22.50
C GLY A 97 -17.80 -10.73 -21.81
N LYS A 98 -16.92 -10.45 -20.84
CA LYS A 98 -16.24 -11.45 -20.02
C LYS A 98 -16.99 -11.63 -18.70
N THR A 99 -17.39 -12.87 -18.39
CA THR A 99 -18.03 -13.20 -17.09
C THR A 99 -16.99 -13.65 -16.06
N GLU A 100 -17.31 -13.53 -14.77
CA GLU A 100 -16.40 -13.99 -13.71
C GLU A 100 -16.22 -15.51 -13.72
N GLU A 101 -17.23 -16.28 -14.12
CA GLU A 101 -17.12 -17.73 -14.35
C GLU A 101 -16.04 -18.03 -15.37
N LYS A 102 -16.05 -17.35 -16.53
CA LYS A 102 -15.08 -17.60 -17.59
C LYS A 102 -13.67 -17.10 -17.24
N ALA A 103 -13.57 -16.01 -16.49
CA ALA A 103 -12.29 -15.39 -16.15
C ALA A 103 -11.60 -16.08 -14.96
N TYR A 104 -12.38 -16.45 -13.94
CA TYR A 104 -11.87 -16.80 -12.61
C TYR A 104 -12.66 -17.94 -11.94
N GLY A 105 -13.53 -18.64 -12.68
CA GLY A 105 -14.38 -19.69 -12.11
C GLY A 105 -15.43 -19.17 -11.12
N GLY A 106 -15.83 -17.90 -11.23
CA GLY A 106 -16.81 -17.26 -10.34
C GLY A 106 -16.19 -16.36 -9.26
N TYR A 107 -14.86 -16.39 -9.12
CA TYR A 107 -14.13 -15.79 -8.01
C TYR A 107 -13.16 -14.71 -8.50
N LYS A 108 -13.70 -13.66 -9.14
CA LYS A 108 -12.92 -12.47 -9.56
C LYS A 108 -12.30 -11.73 -8.37
N GLY A 109 -11.46 -10.72 -8.62
CA GLY A 109 -10.93 -9.87 -7.55
C GLY A 109 -12.05 -9.23 -6.71
N ARG A 110 -12.05 -9.43 -5.39
CA ARG A 110 -12.93 -8.73 -4.42
C ARG A 110 -12.19 -8.30 -3.15
N GLY A 111 -12.76 -7.32 -2.45
CA GLY A 111 -12.16 -6.67 -1.31
C GLY A 111 -11.09 -5.63 -1.69
N LEU A 112 -10.58 -4.92 -0.69
CA LEU A 112 -9.65 -3.81 -0.92
C LEU A 112 -8.26 -4.24 -1.39
N MET A 113 -7.91 -5.52 -1.26
CA MET A 113 -6.69 -6.13 -1.82
C MET A 113 -6.99 -7.25 -2.84
N GLN A 114 -8.20 -7.25 -3.43
CA GLN A 114 -8.54 -8.06 -4.61
C GLN A 114 -8.24 -9.56 -4.48
N LEU A 115 -8.78 -10.20 -3.43
CA LEU A 115 -8.77 -11.67 -3.33
C LEU A 115 -9.36 -12.28 -4.60
N THR A 116 -8.61 -13.17 -5.24
CA THR A 116 -8.94 -13.73 -6.57
C THR A 116 -8.75 -15.25 -6.56
N PHE A 117 -9.59 -15.96 -7.32
CA PHE A 117 -9.71 -17.43 -7.37
C PHE A 117 -10.25 -18.06 -6.08
N ILE A 118 -10.95 -19.19 -6.24
CA ILE A 118 -11.69 -19.88 -5.18
C ILE A 118 -10.84 -20.16 -3.93
N GLY A 119 -9.59 -20.61 -4.10
CA GLY A 119 -8.73 -20.97 -2.97
C GLY A 119 -8.47 -19.82 -2.00
N ASN A 120 -8.42 -18.57 -2.47
CA ASN A 120 -8.28 -17.41 -1.59
C ASN A 120 -9.57 -17.08 -0.84
N TYR A 121 -10.73 -17.28 -1.48
CA TYR A 121 -12.04 -17.10 -0.84
C TYR A 121 -12.26 -18.15 0.24
N GLU A 122 -11.94 -19.42 -0.04
CA GLU A 122 -12.01 -20.52 0.91
C GLU A 122 -11.04 -20.33 2.08
N ALA A 123 -9.80 -19.92 1.82
CA ALA A 123 -8.81 -19.70 2.86
C ALA A 123 -9.21 -18.55 3.81
N TYR A 124 -9.68 -17.43 3.26
CA TYR A 124 -10.18 -16.33 4.08
C TYR A 124 -11.48 -16.71 4.81
N GLY A 125 -12.42 -17.36 4.12
CA GLY A 125 -13.66 -17.84 4.70
C GLY A 125 -13.42 -18.80 5.88
N LEU A 126 -12.47 -19.73 5.74
CA LEU A 126 -12.04 -20.61 6.83
C LEU A 126 -11.48 -19.81 8.01
N TYR A 127 -10.65 -18.79 7.74
CA TYR A 127 -10.06 -17.94 8.78
C TYR A 127 -11.12 -17.21 9.61
N ILE A 128 -12.16 -16.66 8.97
CA ILE A 128 -13.26 -15.96 9.67
C ILE A 128 -14.44 -16.88 10.03
N GLN A 129 -14.32 -18.20 9.80
CA GLN A 129 -15.36 -19.21 10.02
C GLN A 129 -16.68 -18.89 9.30
N LYS A 130 -16.59 -18.47 8.05
CA LYS A 130 -17.71 -18.11 7.19
C LYS A 130 -17.54 -18.68 5.79
N ASP A 131 -18.57 -19.33 5.27
CA ASP A 131 -18.60 -19.74 3.86
C ASP A 131 -18.72 -18.51 2.95
N LEU A 132 -17.67 -18.25 2.17
CA LEU A 132 -17.60 -17.17 1.18
C LEU A 132 -17.65 -17.71 -0.26
N THR A 133 -18.12 -18.94 -0.43
CA THR A 133 -18.40 -19.52 -1.74
C THR A 133 -19.85 -19.24 -2.16
N GLY A 134 -20.20 -19.59 -3.40
CA GLY A 134 -21.56 -19.38 -3.90
C GLY A 134 -22.00 -17.92 -3.80
N ALA A 135 -23.24 -17.66 -3.41
CA ALA A 135 -23.78 -16.29 -3.32
C ALA A 135 -23.08 -15.41 -2.28
N ASN A 136 -22.54 -16.01 -1.21
CA ASN A 136 -21.89 -15.29 -0.10
C ASN A 136 -20.59 -14.61 -0.52
N ARG A 137 -20.00 -14.99 -1.67
CA ARG A 137 -18.80 -14.34 -2.23
C ARG A 137 -18.95 -12.83 -2.42
N LEU A 138 -20.18 -12.36 -2.63
CA LEU A 138 -20.49 -10.93 -2.82
C LEU A 138 -20.31 -10.11 -1.53
N GLU A 139 -20.33 -10.75 -0.36
CA GLU A 139 -20.12 -10.04 0.90
C GLU A 139 -18.71 -9.43 1.00
N LEU A 140 -17.73 -9.96 0.26
CA LEU A 140 -16.40 -9.36 0.14
C LEU A 140 -16.39 -8.00 -0.57
N GLU A 141 -17.50 -7.61 -1.20
CA GLU A 141 -17.66 -6.28 -1.80
C GLU A 141 -18.14 -5.24 -0.77
N GLU A 142 -18.64 -5.67 0.39
CA GLU A 142 -19.12 -4.79 1.46
C GLU A 142 -17.97 -4.25 2.33
N PRO A 143 -18.05 -3.01 2.84
CA PRO A 143 -16.92 -2.34 3.49
C PRO A 143 -16.23 -3.17 4.57
N LYS A 144 -17.02 -3.86 5.40
CA LYS A 144 -16.51 -4.68 6.50
C LYS A 144 -15.61 -5.81 5.99
N LEU A 145 -16.13 -6.73 5.18
CA LEU A 145 -15.32 -7.84 4.70
C LEU A 145 -14.31 -7.42 3.62
N ALA A 146 -14.61 -6.38 2.84
CA ALA A 146 -13.65 -5.82 1.89
C ALA A 146 -12.38 -5.31 2.58
N THR A 147 -12.53 -4.72 3.76
CA THR A 147 -11.40 -4.19 4.54
C THR A 147 -10.75 -5.27 5.38
N ASP A 148 -11.55 -6.12 6.05
CA ASP A 148 -11.01 -7.19 6.89
C ASP A 148 -10.18 -8.19 6.07
N SER A 149 -10.66 -8.58 4.87
CA SER A 149 -9.91 -9.45 3.96
C SER A 149 -8.56 -8.86 3.52
N ALA A 150 -8.44 -7.53 3.42
CA ALA A 150 -7.17 -6.87 3.16
C ALA A 150 -6.22 -6.99 4.35
N GLY A 151 -6.72 -6.81 5.57
CA GLY A 151 -5.93 -7.05 6.79
C GLY A 151 -5.49 -8.51 6.94
N TRP A 152 -6.38 -9.46 6.65
CA TRP A 152 -6.04 -10.88 6.62
C TRP A 152 -4.94 -11.16 5.60
N TYR A 153 -5.09 -10.69 4.36
CA TYR A 153 -4.09 -10.88 3.32
C TYR A 153 -2.73 -10.30 3.72
N TRP A 154 -2.73 -9.12 4.33
CA TRP A 154 -1.55 -8.43 4.82
C TRP A 154 -0.80 -9.20 5.92
N ALA A 155 -1.52 -9.73 6.90
CA ALA A 155 -0.93 -10.32 8.11
C ALA A 155 -0.73 -11.83 8.04
N ALA A 156 -1.61 -12.57 7.34
CA ALA A 156 -1.66 -14.03 7.40
C ALA A 156 -1.87 -14.69 6.03
N GLY A 157 -2.81 -14.20 5.22
CA GLY A 157 -3.36 -14.91 4.06
C GLY A 157 -2.37 -15.23 2.95
N ARG A 158 -1.28 -14.46 2.84
CA ARG A 158 -0.21 -14.70 1.87
C ARG A 158 0.97 -15.55 2.39
N GLY A 159 0.88 -16.04 3.64
CA GLY A 159 1.92 -16.87 4.28
C GLY A 159 3.11 -16.10 4.85
N THR A 160 3.09 -14.77 4.89
CA THR A 160 4.09 -13.96 5.59
C THR A 160 3.45 -12.66 6.04
N ASN A 161 3.70 -12.28 7.30
CA ASN A 161 3.16 -11.05 7.87
C ASN A 161 3.94 -9.82 7.35
N LEU A 162 3.24 -8.86 6.73
CA LEU A 162 3.86 -7.64 6.20
C LEU A 162 4.17 -6.59 7.26
N ASN A 163 3.64 -6.70 8.47
CA ASN A 163 3.97 -5.80 9.58
C ASN A 163 5.49 -5.73 9.81
N THR A 164 6.19 -6.87 9.75
CA THR A 164 7.65 -6.94 9.94
C THR A 164 8.42 -6.11 8.91
N PHE A 165 7.96 -6.10 7.66
CA PHE A 165 8.59 -5.34 6.58
C PHE A 165 8.22 -3.88 6.64
N ALA A 166 7.00 -3.57 7.08
CA ALA A 166 6.61 -2.20 7.35
C ALA A 166 7.47 -1.62 8.48
N ASP A 167 7.71 -2.35 9.57
CA ASP A 167 8.57 -1.89 10.67
C ASP A 167 10.02 -1.61 10.21
N GLN A 168 10.48 -2.30 9.16
CA GLN A 168 11.79 -2.08 8.53
C GLN A 168 11.75 -0.99 7.45
N ASN A 169 10.59 -0.37 7.24
CA ASN A 169 10.32 0.60 6.18
C ASN A 169 10.61 0.06 4.76
N ASP A 170 10.39 -1.24 4.53
CA ASP A 170 10.71 -1.93 3.28
C ASP A 170 9.55 -1.88 2.26
N ALA A 171 9.29 -0.68 1.73
CA ALA A 171 8.23 -0.44 0.74
C ALA A 171 8.38 -1.31 -0.52
N LEU A 172 9.62 -1.62 -0.92
CA LEU A 172 9.93 -2.36 -2.12
C LEU A 172 9.51 -3.82 -1.99
N TYR A 173 9.89 -4.48 -0.91
CA TYR A 173 9.50 -5.86 -0.67
C TYR A 173 8.00 -6.00 -0.49
N ILE A 174 7.36 -5.08 0.24
CA ILE A 174 5.91 -5.08 0.43
C ILE A 174 5.20 -5.01 -0.93
N THR A 175 5.60 -4.05 -1.78
CA THR A 175 5.05 -3.87 -3.13
C THR A 175 5.25 -5.12 -4.00
N ALA A 176 6.48 -5.62 -4.06
CA ALA A 176 6.82 -6.80 -4.86
C ALA A 176 6.11 -8.06 -4.39
N SER A 177 5.87 -8.19 -3.08
CA SER A 177 5.19 -9.34 -2.49
C SER A 177 3.70 -9.37 -2.80
N ILE A 178 3.04 -8.21 -2.81
CA ILE A 178 1.60 -8.11 -3.09
C ILE A 178 1.31 -8.31 -4.58
N ASN A 179 2.11 -7.68 -5.45
CA ASN A 179 1.79 -7.63 -6.88
C ASN A 179 2.60 -8.61 -7.74
N GLY A 180 3.58 -9.31 -7.14
CA GLY A 180 4.51 -10.16 -7.89
C GLY A 180 5.42 -9.34 -8.81
N GLY A 181 5.89 -8.19 -8.34
CA GLY A 181 6.73 -7.24 -9.10
C GLY A 181 6.44 -5.80 -8.71
N PHE A 182 6.96 -4.84 -9.49
CA PHE A 182 6.89 -3.41 -9.16
C PHE A 182 5.83 -2.66 -9.98
N ASN A 183 4.73 -3.32 -10.38
CA ASN A 183 3.64 -2.60 -11.05
C ASN A 183 3.06 -1.58 -10.08
N GLY A 184 2.72 -0.38 -10.57
CA GLY A 184 2.12 0.68 -9.75
C GLY A 184 2.96 1.15 -8.57
N TYR A 185 4.27 0.90 -8.54
CA TYR A 185 5.14 1.38 -7.46
C TYR A 185 5.23 2.92 -7.49
N GLU A 186 5.48 3.52 -8.66
CA GLU A 186 5.54 4.97 -8.89
C GLU A 186 4.97 5.37 -10.26
N GLY A 187 4.85 6.68 -10.50
CA GLY A 187 4.53 7.28 -11.79
C GLY A 187 3.04 7.48 -12.11
N GLU A 188 2.16 6.65 -11.54
CA GLU A 188 0.70 6.82 -11.67
C GLU A 188 0.13 7.64 -10.50
N LYS A 189 -1.07 8.21 -10.70
CA LYS A 189 -1.78 8.93 -9.64
C LYS A 189 -1.92 8.01 -8.41
N THR A 190 -2.57 6.87 -8.53
CA THR A 190 -2.73 5.93 -7.42
C THR A 190 -1.46 5.11 -7.11
N SER A 191 -0.26 5.56 -7.50
CA SER A 191 0.97 4.80 -7.23
C SER A 191 1.24 4.65 -5.74
N ARG A 192 1.80 3.50 -5.36
CA ARG A 192 2.08 3.15 -3.95
C ARG A 192 3.00 4.16 -3.28
N LEU A 193 4.04 4.62 -3.98
CA LEU A 193 4.97 5.60 -3.45
C LEU A 193 4.28 6.96 -3.19
N ARG A 194 3.35 7.39 -4.05
CA ARG A 194 2.56 8.62 -3.80
C ARG A 194 1.67 8.45 -2.57
N LEU A 195 0.91 7.36 -2.52
CA LEU A 195 -0.03 7.11 -1.41
C LEU A 195 0.70 6.92 -0.08
N LEU A 196 1.89 6.30 -0.11
CA LEU A 196 2.76 6.17 1.06
C LEU A 196 3.21 7.54 1.56
N LYS A 197 3.67 8.43 0.68
CA LYS A 197 4.05 9.81 1.04
C LYS A 197 2.88 10.60 1.63
N ASN A 198 1.73 10.54 0.97
CA ASN A 198 0.51 11.17 1.48
C ASN A 198 0.17 10.68 2.90
N ALA A 199 0.22 9.37 3.12
CA ALA A 199 -0.09 8.78 4.43
C ALA A 199 0.97 9.15 5.48
N ILE A 200 2.26 9.19 5.13
CA ILE A 200 3.35 9.62 6.01
C ILE A 200 3.11 11.04 6.53
N ASP A 201 2.74 11.95 5.63
CA ASP A 201 2.48 13.34 5.99
C ASP A 201 1.16 13.46 6.76
N ALA A 202 0.09 12.78 6.31
CA ALA A 202 -1.23 12.82 6.94
C ALA A 202 -1.24 12.24 8.37
N LEU A 203 -0.44 11.21 8.64
CA LEU A 203 -0.36 10.56 9.95
C LEU A 203 0.78 11.15 10.82
N HIS A 204 1.40 12.24 10.37
CA HIS A 204 2.47 12.97 11.05
C HIS A 204 3.63 12.08 11.50
N VAL A 205 4.01 11.10 10.67
CA VAL A 205 5.01 10.08 11.00
C VAL A 205 6.38 10.71 11.29
N LYS A 206 6.79 11.69 10.49
CA LYS A 206 8.10 12.36 10.61
C LYS A 206 8.28 13.11 11.93
N ALA A 207 7.18 13.52 12.58
CA ALA A 207 7.19 14.24 13.84
C ALA A 207 6.83 13.33 15.03
N CYS A 208 6.85 12.01 14.85
CA CYS A 208 6.34 11.09 15.86
C CYS A 208 7.32 10.96 17.05
N PRO A 209 6.91 11.33 18.28
CA PRO A 209 7.83 11.32 19.42
C PRO A 209 8.41 9.93 19.73
N GLN A 210 7.66 8.87 19.44
CA GLN A 210 8.11 7.49 19.63
C GLN A 210 9.28 7.12 18.72
N LEU A 211 9.27 7.62 17.47
CA LEU A 211 10.36 7.39 16.52
C LEU A 211 11.57 8.27 16.85
N GLU A 212 11.34 9.53 17.23
CA GLU A 212 12.43 10.40 17.70
C GLU A 212 13.13 9.83 18.94
N ALA A 213 12.37 9.32 19.91
CA ALA A 213 12.93 8.67 21.09
C ALA A 213 13.73 7.40 20.73
N LEU A 214 13.24 6.59 19.77
CA LEU A 214 13.97 5.41 19.27
C LEU A 214 15.32 5.81 18.67
N PHE A 215 15.34 6.77 17.75
CA PHE A 215 16.57 7.21 17.10
C PHE A 215 17.53 7.92 18.07
N ALA A 216 17.00 8.57 19.11
CA ALA A 216 17.82 9.17 20.16
C ALA A 216 18.44 8.12 21.10
N ALA A 217 17.69 7.06 21.43
CA ALA A 217 18.15 5.98 22.31
C ALA A 217 19.11 5.00 21.62
N PHE A 218 19.01 4.85 20.30
CA PHE A 218 19.85 3.96 19.50
C PHE A 218 20.40 4.70 18.27
N PRO A 219 21.45 5.54 18.44
CA PRO A 219 22.00 6.35 17.35
C PRO A 219 22.56 5.54 16.17
N GLU A 220 22.87 4.26 16.38
CA GLU A 220 23.30 3.31 15.36
C GLU A 220 22.15 2.86 14.45
N VAL A 221 20.90 3.03 14.86
CA VAL A 221 19.73 2.75 14.04
C VAL A 221 19.63 3.83 12.98
N GLU A 222 19.70 3.42 11.72
CA GLU A 222 19.53 4.34 10.59
C GLU A 222 18.13 4.98 10.64
N LYS A 223 18.08 6.31 10.60
CA LYS A 223 16.82 7.04 10.48
C LYS A 223 16.11 6.65 9.19
N PHE A 224 14.80 6.42 9.28
CA PHE A 224 14.01 6.07 8.12
C PHE A 224 14.04 7.17 7.05
N ASN A 225 14.39 6.78 5.83
CA ASN A 225 14.17 7.60 4.65
C ASN A 225 12.74 7.37 4.15
N TYR A 226 11.94 8.43 4.13
CA TYR A 226 10.54 8.40 3.71
C TYR A 226 10.34 8.73 2.24
N ASP A 227 11.37 9.27 1.59
CA ASP A 227 11.30 9.85 0.26
C ASP A 227 11.87 8.96 -0.84
N SER A 228 12.83 8.09 -0.49
CA SER A 228 13.40 7.09 -1.39
C SER A 228 13.66 5.75 -0.71
N TYR A 229 13.43 4.68 -1.46
CA TYR A 229 13.62 3.30 -1.05
C TYR A 229 14.55 2.63 -2.06
N THR A 230 15.62 2.01 -1.58
CA THR A 230 16.66 1.42 -2.45
C THR A 230 16.57 -0.09 -2.43
N LEU A 231 16.93 -0.72 -3.56
CA LEU A 231 16.89 -2.18 -3.66
C LEU A 231 17.76 -2.81 -2.58
N GLU A 232 18.98 -2.32 -2.41
CA GLU A 232 20.03 -2.87 -1.55
C GLU A 232 19.63 -2.99 -0.07
N LYS A 233 18.68 -2.16 0.40
CA LYS A 233 18.15 -2.18 1.77
C LYS A 233 16.88 -3.01 1.91
N SER A 234 16.34 -3.50 0.80
CA SER A 234 15.11 -4.27 0.76
C SER A 234 15.40 -5.76 0.80
N LYS A 235 14.53 -6.54 1.43
CA LYS A 235 14.51 -8.00 1.27
C LYS A 235 14.34 -8.44 -0.19
N ALA A 236 13.79 -7.58 -1.05
CA ALA A 236 13.74 -7.82 -2.49
C ALA A 236 15.15 -8.05 -3.10
N ASN A 237 16.19 -7.44 -2.52
CA ASN A 237 17.59 -7.62 -2.92
C ASN A 237 18.08 -9.06 -2.77
N ASP A 238 17.50 -9.82 -1.84
CA ASP A 238 17.95 -11.16 -1.49
C ASP A 238 17.12 -12.25 -2.16
N MET A 239 16.19 -11.85 -3.03
CA MET A 239 15.29 -12.74 -3.75
C MET A 239 15.56 -12.67 -5.25
N HIS A 240 15.94 -13.80 -5.85
CA HIS A 240 16.24 -13.87 -7.29
C HIS A 240 15.16 -13.21 -8.14
N ASP A 241 13.90 -13.53 -7.85
CA ASP A 241 12.76 -13.04 -8.64
C ASP A 241 12.54 -11.54 -8.50
N MET A 242 12.75 -11.00 -7.30
CA MET A 242 12.51 -9.58 -7.04
C MET A 242 13.69 -8.73 -7.50
N ALA A 243 14.93 -9.19 -7.35
CA ALA A 243 16.09 -8.55 -7.96
C ALA A 243 15.96 -8.50 -9.50
N PHE A 244 15.59 -9.63 -10.13
CA PHE A 244 15.28 -9.65 -11.56
C PHE A 244 14.16 -8.66 -11.90
N ALA A 245 13.05 -8.67 -11.14
CA ALA A 245 11.92 -7.79 -11.41
C ALA A 245 12.30 -6.32 -11.26
N TRP A 246 13.16 -5.96 -10.31
CA TRP A 246 13.65 -4.59 -10.16
C TRP A 246 14.37 -4.14 -11.43
N GLY A 247 15.30 -4.96 -11.90
CA GLY A 247 16.02 -4.72 -13.14
C GLY A 247 15.07 -4.59 -14.34
N PHE A 248 14.14 -5.55 -14.46
CA PHE A 248 13.23 -5.64 -15.60
C PHE A 248 12.15 -4.55 -15.64
N TRP A 249 11.74 -4.00 -14.49
CA TRP A 249 10.79 -2.89 -14.45
C TRP A 249 11.47 -1.56 -14.80
N HIS A 250 12.70 -1.33 -14.34
CA HIS A 250 13.46 -0.11 -14.64
C HIS A 250 14.08 -0.10 -16.05
N ASP A 251 14.26 -1.27 -16.68
CA ASP A 251 14.89 -1.39 -17.99
C ASP A 251 14.19 -0.49 -19.06
N PRO A 252 14.91 0.45 -19.70
CA PRO A 252 14.37 1.33 -20.74
C PRO A 252 13.77 0.60 -21.95
N LYS A 253 14.19 -0.64 -22.24
CA LYS A 253 13.61 -1.47 -23.31
C LYS A 253 12.40 -2.30 -22.85
N SER A 254 12.14 -2.36 -21.55
CA SER A 254 11.01 -3.12 -21.00
C SER A 254 9.70 -2.35 -21.11
N LYS A 255 8.64 -3.07 -21.50
CA LYS A 255 7.26 -2.55 -21.54
C LYS A 255 6.56 -2.56 -20.17
N ARG A 256 7.21 -3.08 -19.12
CA ARG A 256 6.65 -3.08 -17.77
C ARG A 256 6.40 -1.66 -17.29
N LYS A 257 5.30 -1.44 -16.58
CA LYS A 257 4.92 -0.15 -16.00
C LYS A 257 5.03 -0.22 -14.48
N GLY A 258 5.02 0.95 -13.83
CA GLY A 258 5.06 1.06 -12.37
C GLY A 258 6.39 1.53 -11.81
N THR A 259 7.43 1.64 -12.63
CA THR A 259 8.66 2.34 -12.26
C THR A 259 9.09 3.27 -13.39
N LYS A 260 9.85 4.30 -13.05
CA LYS A 260 10.57 5.14 -14.00
C LYS A 260 11.61 4.26 -14.71
N LYS A 261 11.78 4.52 -16.00
CA LYS A 261 12.85 3.88 -16.77
C LYS A 261 14.19 4.49 -16.39
N ASP A 262 15.09 3.65 -15.92
CA ASP A 262 16.37 4.04 -15.37
C ASP A 262 17.40 2.93 -15.63
N ALA A 263 18.41 3.23 -16.43
CA ALA A 263 19.43 2.27 -16.84
C ALA A 263 20.30 1.80 -15.66
N LEU A 264 20.57 2.68 -14.68
CA LEU A 264 21.39 2.35 -13.52
C LEU A 264 20.63 1.40 -12.58
N GLN A 265 19.35 1.69 -12.31
CA GLN A 265 18.50 0.81 -11.52
C GLN A 265 18.25 -0.52 -12.22
N ALA A 266 18.10 -0.50 -13.55
CA ALA A 266 17.99 -1.72 -14.35
C ALA A 266 19.23 -2.60 -14.17
N LYS A 267 20.41 -2.02 -14.34
CA LYS A 267 21.71 -2.70 -14.19
C LYS A 267 21.94 -3.20 -12.77
N LEU A 268 21.55 -2.43 -11.76
CA LEU A 268 21.63 -2.82 -10.35
C LEU A 268 20.85 -4.12 -10.08
N GLY A 269 19.55 -4.14 -10.41
CA GLY A 269 18.71 -5.32 -10.15
C GLY A 269 19.14 -6.55 -10.96
N TYR A 270 19.52 -6.35 -12.21
CA TYR A 270 20.06 -7.40 -13.08
C TYR A 270 21.39 -7.97 -12.58
N SER A 271 22.33 -7.13 -12.16
CA SER A 271 23.62 -7.59 -11.61
C SER A 271 23.39 -8.40 -10.34
N ARG A 272 22.53 -7.88 -9.45
CA ARG A 272 22.15 -8.59 -8.23
C ARG A 272 21.51 -9.96 -8.50
N TYR A 273 20.65 -10.05 -9.52
CA TYR A 273 20.06 -11.33 -9.91
C TYR A 273 21.13 -12.37 -10.31
N LEU A 274 22.16 -11.97 -11.07
CA LEU A 274 23.24 -12.87 -11.47
C LEU A 274 24.14 -13.27 -10.29
N GLU A 275 24.42 -12.34 -9.38
CA GLU A 275 25.14 -12.63 -8.12
C GLU A 275 24.41 -13.69 -7.30
N LEU A 276 23.10 -13.52 -7.10
CA LEU A 276 22.26 -14.47 -6.38
C LEU A 276 22.23 -15.84 -7.05
N LEU A 277 22.17 -15.90 -8.39
CA LEU A 277 22.23 -17.17 -9.13
C LEU A 277 23.57 -17.89 -8.94
N THR A 278 24.66 -17.13 -8.86
CA THR A 278 26.01 -17.66 -8.64
C THR A 278 26.17 -18.19 -7.22
N ALA A 279 25.73 -17.42 -6.23
CA ALA A 279 25.79 -17.80 -4.82
C ALA A 279 24.83 -18.96 -4.48
N LYS A 280 23.62 -18.94 -5.07
CA LYS A 280 22.58 -19.94 -4.84
C LYS A 280 21.78 -20.21 -6.12
N PRO A 281 22.16 -21.23 -6.90
CA PRO A 281 21.43 -21.60 -8.10
C PRO A 281 19.96 -21.94 -7.82
N LEU A 282 19.07 -21.51 -8.71
CA LEU A 282 17.64 -21.85 -8.62
C LEU A 282 17.41 -23.32 -9.02
N LYS A 283 16.71 -24.07 -8.16
CA LYS A 283 16.23 -25.43 -8.48
C LYS A 283 15.05 -25.42 -9.46
N ALA A 284 14.25 -24.35 -9.44
CA ALA A 284 13.07 -24.22 -10.30
C ALA A 284 13.49 -23.98 -11.76
N LYS A 285 12.86 -24.69 -12.69
CA LYS A 285 13.13 -24.55 -14.14
C LYS A 285 12.17 -23.57 -14.83
N ASN A 286 10.94 -23.47 -14.32
CA ASN A 286 9.92 -22.58 -14.88
C ASN A 286 10.29 -21.11 -14.68
N GLY A 287 10.14 -20.32 -15.74
CA GLY A 287 10.39 -18.89 -15.71
C GLY A 287 9.27 -18.10 -15.03
N ARG A 288 9.49 -16.80 -14.91
CA ARG A 288 8.55 -15.82 -14.35
C ARG A 288 8.46 -14.59 -15.21
N PHE A 289 7.50 -13.70 -14.92
CA PHE A 289 7.35 -12.40 -15.56
C PHE A 289 7.21 -12.44 -17.09
N GLY A 290 6.61 -13.50 -17.62
CA GLY A 290 6.43 -13.72 -19.06
C GLY A 290 7.52 -14.57 -19.72
N PHE A 291 8.57 -14.93 -18.99
CA PHE A 291 9.58 -15.88 -19.46
C PHE A 291 9.14 -17.31 -19.18
N LYS A 292 9.30 -18.20 -20.17
CA LYS A 292 8.93 -19.62 -20.03
C LYS A 292 9.89 -20.41 -19.13
N LYS A 293 11.19 -20.10 -19.19
CA LYS A 293 12.26 -20.81 -18.45
C LYS A 293 13.17 -19.83 -17.72
N ARG A 294 13.79 -20.28 -16.62
CA ARG A 294 14.82 -19.51 -15.89
C ARG A 294 16.05 -19.22 -16.73
N GLU A 295 16.45 -20.16 -17.59
CA GLU A 295 17.54 -20.00 -18.54
C GLU A 295 17.32 -18.77 -19.45
N ASN A 296 16.08 -18.56 -19.92
CA ASN A 296 15.74 -17.41 -20.75
C ASN A 296 15.80 -16.09 -19.96
N MET A 297 15.45 -16.10 -18.67
CA MET A 297 15.59 -14.92 -17.81
C MET A 297 17.07 -14.57 -17.63
N LYS A 298 17.92 -15.57 -17.35
CA LYS A 298 19.37 -15.37 -17.23
C LYS A 298 19.97 -14.82 -18.51
N LEU A 299 19.66 -15.43 -19.66
CA LEU A 299 20.14 -14.95 -20.97
C LEU A 299 19.68 -13.52 -21.27
N HIS A 300 18.43 -13.18 -20.94
CA HIS A 300 17.91 -11.82 -21.07
C HIS A 300 18.73 -10.84 -20.22
N VAL A 301 18.98 -11.18 -18.95
CA VAL A 301 19.80 -10.33 -18.05
C VAL A 301 21.22 -10.14 -18.58
N GLU A 302 21.91 -11.22 -18.96
CA GLU A 302 23.29 -11.16 -19.47
C GLU A 302 23.39 -10.32 -20.75
N THR A 303 22.37 -10.38 -21.59
CA THR A 303 22.28 -9.55 -22.81
C THR A 303 22.05 -8.09 -22.43
N ARG A 304 21.07 -7.81 -21.56
CA ARG A 304 20.71 -6.44 -21.20
C ARG A 304 21.81 -5.70 -20.43
N ILE A 305 22.56 -6.36 -19.55
CA ILE A 305 23.70 -5.72 -18.85
C ILE A 305 24.76 -5.19 -19.82
N LYS A 306 25.02 -5.87 -20.94
CA LYS A 306 25.99 -5.44 -21.96
C LYS A 306 25.51 -4.21 -22.75
N GLU A 307 24.21 -4.01 -22.80
CA GLU A 307 23.54 -2.95 -23.54
C GLU A 307 23.15 -1.73 -22.67
N LEU A 308 23.37 -1.80 -21.35
CA LEU A 308 23.05 -0.77 -20.34
C LEU A 308 24.33 -0.10 -19.80
#